data_AF-A0A2N7IQ86-F1
#
_entry.id   AF-A0A2N7IQ86-F1
#
_cell.length_a   1.000
_cell.length_b   1.000
_cell.length_c   1.000
_cell.angle_alpha   90.00
_cell.angle_beta   90.00
_cell.angle_gamma   90.00
#
_symmetry.space_group_name_H-M   'P 1'
#
loop_
_entity.id
_entity.type
_entity.pdbx_description
1 polymer ?
#
loop_
_entity_poly.entity_id
_entity_poly.type
_entity_poly.pdbx_seq_one_letter_code
_entity_poly.pdbx_strand_id
1 'polypeptide(L)'
;MKTVLPLLLLTCASVQAQPHSPELTQLLSEIHEQYDTATLAMPKRAMADITKLPYFLMHIDETDTVESIRLNAYLQGLHTAYFDNAYNQKRLGGGSWFCMRDTMSLDPRRHPEFIVDLIWKVLDKTAKIDPEGFRRSNYAAAFGVDISTVINYGLQTEYPCYSPIPKSLQFNGWKY
;
A
#
# COMPACT_ATOMS: atom_id res chain seq x y z
N MET A 1 54.96 1.54 -20.55
CA MET A 1 53.66 0.86 -20.33
C MET A 1 52.73 1.86 -19.68
N LYS A 2 51.65 2.27 -20.36
CA LYS A 2 50.63 3.19 -19.83
C LYS A 2 49.43 2.34 -19.40
N THR A 3 49.22 2.21 -18.10
CA THR A 3 48.09 1.50 -17.52
C THR A 3 46.87 2.42 -17.57
N VAL A 4 45.91 2.11 -18.45
CA VAL A 4 44.62 2.78 -18.50
C VAL A 4 43.74 2.13 -17.43
N LEU A 5 43.40 2.91 -16.41
CA LEU A 5 42.45 2.52 -15.35
C LEU A 5 41.03 2.66 -15.93
N PRO A 6 40.21 1.59 -16.01
CA PRO A 6 38.84 1.75 -16.45
C PRO A 6 38.04 2.30 -15.26
N LEU A 7 37.50 3.51 -15.42
CA LEU A 7 36.44 4.02 -14.55
C LEU A 7 35.22 3.10 -14.71
N LEU A 8 34.94 2.31 -13.67
CA LEU A 8 33.65 1.67 -13.47
C LEU A 8 32.61 2.76 -13.21
N LEU A 9 31.91 3.17 -14.26
CA LEU A 9 30.66 3.91 -14.14
C LEU A 9 29.63 2.98 -13.50
N LEU A 10 29.47 3.10 -12.18
CA LEU A 10 28.30 2.61 -11.48
C LEU A 10 27.10 3.40 -11.99
N THR A 11 26.41 2.87 -13.00
CA THR A 11 25.05 3.34 -13.29
C THR A 11 24.19 2.89 -12.12
N CYS A 12 23.91 3.81 -11.21
CA CYS A 12 22.78 3.69 -10.29
C CYS A 12 21.52 3.56 -11.16
N ALA A 13 21.15 2.33 -11.49
CA ALA A 13 19.80 2.04 -11.91
C ALA A 13 18.94 2.28 -10.67
N SER A 14 18.54 3.53 -10.46
CA SER A 14 17.39 3.85 -9.63
C SER A 14 16.26 2.97 -10.14
N VAL A 15 15.82 2.04 -9.30
CA VAL A 15 14.66 1.19 -9.55
C VAL A 15 13.52 2.16 -9.88
N GLN A 16 13.23 2.37 -11.16
CA GLN A 16 12.12 3.22 -11.56
C GLN A 16 10.87 2.47 -11.13
N ALA A 17 10.24 2.93 -10.05
CA ALA A 17 8.89 2.54 -9.71
C ALA A 17 8.03 2.59 -10.99
N GLN A 18 7.24 1.55 -11.24
CA GLN A 18 6.34 1.54 -12.39
C GLN A 18 5.51 2.82 -12.36
N PRO A 19 5.43 3.57 -13.47
CA PRO A 19 4.65 4.80 -13.47
C PRO A 19 3.20 4.46 -13.14
N HIS A 20 2.65 5.17 -12.14
CA HIS A 20 1.24 5.09 -11.77
C HIS A 20 0.33 5.41 -12.96
N SER A 21 -0.91 4.91 -12.94
CA SER A 21 -1.88 5.30 -13.97
C SER A 21 -2.14 6.81 -13.94
N PRO A 22 -2.67 7.40 -15.04
CA PRO A 22 -3.12 8.79 -15.04
C PRO A 22 -4.16 9.06 -13.95
N GLU A 23 -5.09 8.13 -13.70
CA GLU A 23 -6.12 8.28 -12.67
C GLU A 23 -5.52 8.33 -11.27
N LEU A 24 -4.55 7.46 -10.99
CA LEU A 24 -3.84 7.46 -9.71
C LEU A 24 -2.96 8.71 -9.56
N THR A 25 -2.24 9.09 -10.61
CA THR A 25 -1.38 10.29 -10.60
C THR A 25 -2.21 11.53 -10.28
N GLN A 26 -3.37 11.68 -10.91
CA GLN A 26 -4.28 12.79 -10.64
C GLN A 26 -4.78 12.74 -9.19
N LEU A 27 -5.23 11.58 -8.71
CA LEU A 27 -5.70 11.43 -7.34
C LEU A 27 -4.62 11.80 -6.31
N LEU A 28 -3.37 11.36 -6.54
CA LEU A 28 -2.26 11.66 -5.64
C LEU A 28 -1.96 13.16 -5.60
N SER A 29 -1.98 13.84 -6.77
CA SER A 29 -1.82 15.29 -6.84
C SER A 29 -2.90 16.02 -6.03
N GLU A 30 -4.16 15.63 -6.21
CA GLU A 30 -5.29 16.26 -5.52
C GLU A 30 -5.25 16.04 -4.00
N ILE A 31 -4.89 14.83 -3.54
CA ILE A 31 -4.69 14.53 -2.11
C ILE A 31 -3.53 15.36 -1.56
N HIS A 32 -2.42 15.49 -2.30
CA HIS A 32 -1.27 16.27 -1.87
C HIS A 32 -1.62 17.76 -1.69
N GLU A 33 -2.41 18.34 -2.59
CA GLU A 33 -2.93 19.70 -2.44
C GLU A 33 -3.76 19.89 -1.16
N GLN A 34 -4.38 18.82 -0.65
CA GLN A 34 -5.12 18.89 0.61
C GLN A 34 -4.20 18.99 1.85
N TYR A 35 -2.91 18.65 1.73
CA TYR A 35 -1.96 18.74 2.85
C TYR A 35 -1.67 20.20 3.22
N ASP A 36 -1.52 21.07 2.23
CA ASP A 36 -1.24 22.48 2.46
C ASP A 36 -2.49 23.27 2.91
N THR A 37 -3.67 22.77 2.52
CA THR A 37 -4.97 23.38 2.85
C THR A 37 -5.63 22.75 4.08
N ALA A 38 -4.95 21.81 4.75
CA ALA A 38 -5.35 21.09 5.96
C ALA A 38 -5.54 22.04 7.17
N THR A 39 -6.58 22.86 7.13
CA THR A 39 -6.97 23.77 8.22
C THR A 39 -7.73 23.05 9.33
N LEU A 40 -8.28 21.86 9.03
CA LEU A 40 -9.04 21.03 9.95
C LEU A 40 -8.13 20.14 10.82
N ALA A 41 -8.59 19.82 12.04
CA ALA A 41 -7.84 18.97 12.97
C ALA A 41 -7.70 17.52 12.49
N MET A 42 -8.63 17.03 11.67
CA MET A 42 -8.64 15.63 11.21
C MET A 42 -7.49 15.34 10.21
N PRO A 43 -7.28 16.11 9.13
CA PRO A 43 -6.13 15.92 8.24
C PRO A 43 -4.78 15.94 8.97
N LYS A 44 -4.55 16.92 9.85
CA LYS A 44 -3.31 17.01 10.64
C LYS A 44 -3.07 15.78 11.51
N ARG A 45 -4.11 15.23 12.13
CA ARG A 45 -4.01 14.00 12.92
C ARG A 45 -3.69 12.80 12.03
N ALA A 46 -4.36 12.68 10.89
CA ALA A 46 -4.13 11.57 9.96
C ALA A 46 -2.73 11.59 9.34
N MET A 47 -2.20 12.77 9.02
CA MET A 47 -0.82 12.94 8.53
C MET A 47 0.24 12.60 9.59
N ALA A 48 -0.10 12.62 10.87
CA ALA A 48 0.79 12.24 11.97
C ALA A 48 0.58 10.81 12.48
N ASP A 49 -0.44 10.11 11.96
CA ASP A 49 -0.83 8.78 12.41
C ASP A 49 -0.33 7.73 11.42
N ILE A 50 0.63 6.93 11.87
CA ILE A 50 1.31 5.90 11.08
C ILE A 50 0.37 4.85 10.48
N THR A 51 -0.84 4.67 11.04
CA THR A 51 -1.80 3.70 10.50
C THR A 51 -2.54 4.23 9.29
N LYS A 52 -2.50 5.54 9.04
CA LYS A 52 -3.35 6.21 8.05
C LYS A 52 -2.66 6.34 6.69
N LEU A 53 -3.47 6.36 5.63
CA LEU A 53 -2.98 6.52 4.25
C LEU A 53 -2.15 7.79 4.02
N PRO A 54 -2.49 8.98 4.57
CA PRO A 54 -1.66 10.17 4.39
C PRO A 54 -0.24 10.02 4.92
N TYR A 55 -0.05 9.37 6.08
CA TYR A 55 1.29 9.12 6.62
C TYR A 55 2.12 8.25 5.68
N PHE A 56 1.51 7.20 5.11
CA PHE A 56 2.15 6.38 4.08
C PHE A 56 2.54 7.22 2.85
N LEU A 57 1.59 7.97 2.27
CA LEU A 57 1.82 8.75 1.05
C LEU A 57 2.88 9.85 1.22
N MET A 58 3.02 10.41 2.41
CA MET A 58 4.02 11.45 2.69
C MET A 58 5.43 10.88 2.85
N HIS A 59 5.57 9.69 3.43
CA HIS A 59 6.86 9.20 3.93
C HIS A 59 7.38 7.94 3.24
N ILE A 60 6.62 7.33 2.32
CA ILE A 60 7.04 6.08 1.65
C ILE A 60 8.25 6.26 0.72
N ASP A 61 8.39 7.42 0.08
CA ASP A 61 9.50 7.73 -0.82
C ASP A 61 10.69 8.40 -0.09
N GLU A 62 10.53 8.73 1.19
CA GLU A 62 11.60 9.28 2.02
C GLU A 62 12.61 8.20 2.42
N THR A 63 13.89 8.55 2.45
CA THR A 63 14.97 7.65 2.89
C THR A 63 15.69 8.26 4.09
N ASP A 64 16.00 7.43 5.09
CA ASP A 64 16.73 7.80 6.31
C ASP A 64 16.10 8.91 7.17
N THR A 65 14.79 9.14 7.07
CA THR A 65 14.03 10.01 7.99
C THR A 65 13.48 9.21 9.17
N VAL A 66 13.20 9.88 10.29
CA VAL A 66 12.58 9.21 11.45
C VAL A 66 11.22 8.65 11.06
N GLU A 67 10.48 9.39 10.25
CA GLU A 67 9.15 9.06 9.75
C GLU A 67 9.19 7.86 8.80
N SER A 68 10.12 7.81 7.84
CA SER A 68 10.23 6.69 6.92
C SER A 68 10.74 5.42 7.60
N ILE A 69 11.67 5.53 8.56
CA ILE A 69 12.11 4.40 9.38
C ILE A 69 10.93 3.83 10.19
N ARG A 70 10.10 4.69 10.79
CA ARG A 70 8.90 4.28 11.51
C ARG A 70 7.90 3.60 10.58
N LEU A 71 7.58 4.23 9.44
CA LEU A 71 6.68 3.68 8.44
C LEU A 71 7.13 2.29 7.99
N ASN A 72 8.41 2.14 7.63
CA ASN A 72 8.97 0.86 7.21
C ASN A 72 8.85 -0.22 8.28
N ALA A 73 9.15 0.10 9.55
CA ALA A 73 8.96 -0.82 10.66
C ALA A 73 7.48 -1.23 10.84
N TYR A 74 6.56 -0.28 10.70
CA TYR A 74 5.12 -0.54 10.78
C TYR A 74 4.63 -1.46 9.64
N LEU A 75 5.02 -1.16 8.40
CA LEU A 75 4.68 -1.97 7.23
C LEU A 75 5.28 -3.38 7.33
N GLN A 76 6.50 -3.52 7.82
CA GLN A 76 7.13 -4.82 8.06
C GLN A 76 6.37 -5.64 9.14
N GLY A 77 5.92 -4.97 10.21
CA GLY A 77 5.09 -5.59 11.24
C GLY A 77 3.76 -6.10 10.69
N LEU A 78 3.07 -5.27 9.88
CA LEU A 78 1.85 -5.69 9.18
C LEU A 78 2.12 -6.87 8.25
N HIS A 79 3.16 -6.80 7.42
CA HIS A 79 3.51 -7.86 6.49
C HIS A 79 3.71 -9.20 7.20
N THR A 80 4.49 -9.20 8.28
CA THR A 80 4.74 -10.39 9.10
C THR A 80 3.44 -10.95 9.68
N ALA A 81 2.55 -10.09 10.19
CA ALA A 81 1.27 -10.51 10.73
C ALA A 81 0.36 -11.17 9.67
N TYR A 82 0.30 -10.62 8.45
CA TYR A 82 -0.47 -11.22 7.35
C TYR A 82 0.12 -12.55 6.90
N PHE A 83 1.45 -12.65 6.81
CA PHE A 83 2.14 -13.90 6.50
C PHE A 83 1.83 -15.00 7.52
N ASP A 84 2.01 -14.69 8.81
CA ASP A 84 1.76 -15.65 9.90
C ASP A 84 0.28 -16.05 9.96
N ASN A 85 -0.63 -15.11 9.70
CA ASN A 85 -2.06 -15.39 9.63
C ASN A 85 -2.37 -16.38 8.48
N ALA A 86 -1.88 -16.11 7.27
CA ALA A 86 -2.08 -16.97 6.10
C ALA A 86 -1.46 -18.36 6.32
N TYR A 87 -0.24 -18.41 6.86
CA TYR A 87 0.45 -19.65 7.19
C TYR A 87 -0.35 -20.49 8.19
N ASN A 88 -0.82 -19.89 9.28
CA ASN A 88 -1.57 -20.60 10.31
C ASN A 88 -2.95 -21.05 9.83
N GLN A 89 -3.67 -20.23 9.04
CA GLN A 89 -4.95 -20.64 8.45
C GLN A 89 -4.78 -21.86 7.54
N LYS A 90 -3.76 -21.85 6.68
CA LYS A 90 -3.43 -22.98 5.80
C LYS A 90 -3.08 -24.24 6.60
N ARG A 91 -2.28 -24.10 7.66
CA ARG A 91 -1.84 -25.21 8.52
C ARG A 91 -2.99 -25.84 9.31
N LEU A 92 -3.95 -25.03 9.77
CA LEU A 92 -5.04 -25.46 10.64
C LEU A 92 -6.35 -25.75 9.88
N GLY A 93 -6.38 -25.57 8.56
CA GLY A 93 -7.60 -25.74 7.75
C GLY A 93 -8.68 -24.70 8.06
N GLY A 94 -8.30 -23.53 8.57
CA GLY A 94 -9.24 -22.44 8.89
C GLY A 94 -9.78 -21.77 7.63
N GLY A 95 -10.98 -21.18 7.73
CA GLY A 95 -11.53 -20.36 6.66
C GLY A 95 -10.76 -19.05 6.52
N SER A 96 -10.24 -18.79 5.32
CA SER A 96 -9.49 -17.57 5.03
C SER A 96 -10.37 -16.53 4.35
N TRP A 97 -10.17 -15.25 4.68
CA TRP A 97 -10.84 -14.13 4.02
C TRP A 97 -10.11 -13.68 2.72
N PHE A 98 -8.92 -14.24 2.47
CA PHE A 98 -8.18 -14.26 1.20
C PHE A 98 -7.46 -15.61 1.05
N CYS A 99 -7.27 -16.10 -0.18
CA CYS A 99 -6.72 -17.42 -0.46
C CYS A 99 -5.51 -17.34 -1.39
N MET A 100 -4.36 -17.07 -0.82
CA MET A 100 -3.09 -17.13 -1.56
C MET A 100 -2.63 -18.58 -1.72
N ARG A 101 -2.54 -19.05 -2.97
CA ARG A 101 -2.12 -20.44 -3.27
C ARG A 101 -0.71 -20.73 -2.76
N ASP A 102 0.22 -19.83 -3.07
CA ASP A 102 1.59 -19.87 -2.57
C ASP A 102 1.79 -18.82 -1.47
N THR A 103 1.71 -19.25 -0.22
CA THR A 103 1.93 -18.37 0.94
C THR A 103 3.37 -17.86 1.02
N MET A 104 4.34 -18.46 0.31
CA MET A 104 5.70 -17.95 0.27
C MET A 104 5.82 -16.64 -0.50
N SER A 105 4.86 -16.33 -1.38
CA SER A 105 4.78 -15.01 -2.04
C SER A 105 4.48 -13.87 -1.06
N LEU A 106 4.00 -14.19 0.15
CA LEU A 106 3.77 -13.25 1.26
C LEU A 106 4.87 -13.31 2.32
N ASP A 107 5.96 -14.08 2.12
CA ASP A 107 7.05 -14.11 3.12
C ASP A 107 7.80 -12.77 3.09
N PRO A 108 7.79 -11.98 4.18
CA PRO A 108 8.43 -10.66 4.22
C PRO A 108 9.95 -10.69 4.00
N ARG A 109 10.59 -11.84 4.16
CA ARG A 109 12.03 -12.00 3.91
C ARG A 109 12.33 -12.28 2.44
N ARG A 110 11.37 -12.83 1.70
CA ARG A 110 11.50 -13.16 0.27
C ARG A 110 11.01 -12.03 -0.62
N HIS A 111 9.93 -11.38 -0.19
CA HIS A 111 9.23 -10.35 -0.96
C HIS A 111 9.00 -9.10 -0.11
N PRO A 112 10.06 -8.44 0.41
CA PRO A 112 9.90 -7.26 1.27
C PRO A 112 9.04 -6.14 0.62
N GLU A 113 8.99 -6.08 -0.71
CA GLU A 113 8.21 -5.15 -1.52
C GLU A 113 6.69 -5.40 -1.49
N PHE A 114 6.25 -6.62 -1.17
CA PHE A 114 4.89 -7.10 -1.45
C PHE A 114 3.79 -6.18 -0.92
N ILE A 115 3.88 -5.73 0.33
CA ILE A 115 2.83 -4.89 0.94
C ILE A 115 2.78 -3.51 0.29
N VAL A 116 3.92 -2.93 -0.05
CA VAL A 116 3.97 -1.62 -0.71
C VAL A 116 3.38 -1.72 -2.12
N ASP A 117 3.79 -2.74 -2.87
CA ASP A 117 3.26 -3.01 -4.22
C ASP A 117 1.75 -3.26 -4.19
N LEU A 118 1.26 -3.99 -3.18
CA LEU A 118 -0.17 -4.24 -2.99
C LEU A 118 -0.93 -2.95 -2.68
N ILE A 119 -0.41 -2.09 -1.79
CA ILE A 119 -1.01 -0.79 -1.49
C ILE A 119 -1.12 0.04 -2.77
N TRP A 120 -0.03 0.18 -3.53
CA TRP A 120 -0.05 0.94 -4.79
C TRP A 120 -1.04 0.37 -5.79
N LYS A 121 -1.08 -0.96 -5.94
CA LYS A 121 -2.03 -1.64 -6.81
C LYS A 121 -3.48 -1.39 -6.41
N VAL A 122 -3.78 -1.38 -5.11
CA VAL A 122 -5.11 -1.06 -4.59
C VAL A 122 -5.47 0.40 -4.88
N LEU A 123 -4.55 1.35 -4.63
CA LEU A 123 -4.80 2.77 -4.91
C LEU A 123 -5.08 2.98 -6.40
N ASP A 124 -4.30 2.33 -7.27
CA ASP A 124 -4.47 2.39 -8.73
C ASP A 124 -5.82 1.81 -9.18
N LYS A 125 -6.16 0.63 -8.65
CA LYS A 125 -7.46 -0.01 -8.91
C LYS A 125 -8.61 0.88 -8.46
N THR A 126 -8.54 1.41 -7.23
CA THR A 126 -9.60 2.26 -6.67
C THR A 126 -9.76 3.54 -7.45
N ALA A 127 -8.68 4.19 -7.87
CA ALA A 127 -8.74 5.39 -8.71
C ALA A 127 -9.51 5.13 -10.03
N LYS A 128 -9.43 3.91 -10.57
CA LYS A 128 -10.12 3.51 -11.81
C LYS A 128 -11.58 3.10 -11.58
N ILE A 129 -11.87 2.29 -10.56
CA ILE A 129 -13.21 1.69 -10.37
C ILE A 129 -14.12 2.51 -9.45
N ASP A 130 -13.53 3.32 -8.57
CA ASP A 130 -14.23 4.28 -7.71
C ASP A 130 -13.52 5.64 -7.70
N PRO A 131 -13.57 6.40 -8.81
CA PRO A 131 -12.90 7.71 -8.89
C PRO A 131 -13.29 8.65 -7.74
N GLU A 132 -14.53 8.58 -7.26
CA GLU A 132 -14.99 9.43 -6.16
C GLU A 132 -14.64 8.87 -4.77
N GLY A 133 -14.21 7.61 -4.66
CA GLY A 133 -14.03 6.90 -3.38
C GLY A 133 -13.20 7.69 -2.36
N PHE A 134 -12.00 8.11 -2.78
CA PHE A 134 -11.09 8.91 -1.96
C PHE A 134 -11.37 10.41 -1.96
N ARG A 135 -12.18 10.91 -2.91
CA ARG A 135 -12.58 12.33 -3.04
C ARG A 135 -13.79 12.69 -2.16
N ARG A 136 -14.56 11.69 -1.72
CA ARG A 136 -15.76 11.86 -0.91
C ARG A 136 -15.53 12.72 0.33
N SER A 137 -16.57 13.49 0.66
CA SER A 137 -16.61 14.34 1.84
C SER A 137 -15.41 15.30 1.90
N ASN A 138 -15.11 15.92 0.75
CA ASN A 138 -13.95 16.79 0.58
C ASN A 138 -12.64 16.09 1.01
N TYR A 139 -12.36 14.95 0.38
CA TYR A 139 -11.21 14.09 0.64
C TYR A 139 -11.12 13.47 2.04
N ALA A 140 -12.09 13.68 2.94
CA ALA A 140 -12.06 13.08 4.27
C ALA A 140 -11.94 11.54 4.25
N ALA A 141 -12.42 10.88 3.18
CA ALA A 141 -12.22 9.46 2.98
C ALA A 141 -10.74 9.06 2.85
N ALA A 142 -9.94 9.81 2.08
CA ALA A 142 -8.51 9.58 1.93
C ALA A 142 -7.73 9.75 3.25
N PHE A 143 -8.13 10.70 4.09
CA PHE A 143 -7.50 10.94 5.39
C PHE A 143 -8.00 9.99 6.49
N GLY A 144 -9.20 9.42 6.35
CA GLY A 144 -9.80 8.53 7.33
C GLY A 144 -9.34 7.07 7.23
N VAL A 145 -8.94 6.63 6.04
CA VAL A 145 -8.66 5.21 5.77
C VAL A 145 -7.35 4.75 6.40
N ASP A 146 -7.39 3.57 7.03
CA ASP A 146 -6.20 2.88 7.52
C ASP A 146 -5.54 2.05 6.42
N ILE A 147 -4.21 2.04 6.40
CA ILE A 147 -3.40 1.22 5.51
C ILE A 147 -3.73 -0.27 5.62
N SER A 148 -4.01 -0.77 6.83
CA SER A 148 -4.45 -2.15 7.02
C SER A 148 -5.74 -2.47 6.26
N THR A 149 -6.66 -1.51 6.14
CA THR A 149 -7.91 -1.68 5.37
C THR A 149 -7.62 -1.73 3.87
N VAL A 150 -6.69 -0.89 3.39
CA VAL A 150 -6.20 -0.92 2.00
C VAL A 150 -5.57 -2.29 1.68
N ILE A 151 -4.69 -2.78 2.56
CA ILE A 151 -4.05 -4.10 2.44
C ILE A 151 -5.10 -5.22 2.45
N ASN A 152 -6.07 -5.18 3.37
CA ASN A 152 -7.14 -6.17 3.42
C ASN A 152 -7.92 -6.25 2.11
N TYR A 153 -8.37 -5.10 1.60
CA TYR A 153 -9.09 -5.07 0.34
C TYR A 153 -8.21 -5.59 -0.83
N GLY A 154 -6.91 -5.24 -0.85
CA GLY A 154 -5.96 -5.78 -1.81
C GLY A 154 -5.81 -7.30 -1.74
N LEU A 155 -5.56 -7.85 -0.55
CA LEU A 155 -5.41 -9.30 -0.36
C LEU A 155 -6.67 -10.05 -0.79
N GLN A 156 -7.85 -9.55 -0.42
CA GLN A 156 -9.12 -10.20 -0.79
C GLN A 156 -9.38 -10.16 -2.29
N THR A 157 -9.04 -9.07 -2.98
CA THR A 157 -9.34 -8.93 -4.41
C THR A 157 -8.29 -9.50 -5.35
N GLU A 158 -7.02 -9.52 -4.95
CA GLU A 158 -5.93 -10.12 -5.73
C GLU A 158 -5.79 -11.63 -5.47
N TYR A 159 -6.18 -12.07 -4.28
CA TYR A 159 -6.14 -13.47 -3.88
C TYR A 159 -7.51 -13.91 -3.35
N PRO A 160 -8.57 -13.86 -4.15
CA PRO A 160 -9.90 -14.23 -3.68
C PRO A 160 -10.04 -15.73 -3.45
N CYS A 161 -10.70 -16.12 -2.37
CA CYS A 161 -11.12 -17.52 -2.15
C CYS A 161 -12.25 -17.95 -3.08
N TYR A 162 -13.05 -17.00 -3.56
CA TYR A 162 -14.22 -17.22 -4.40
C TYR A 162 -14.24 -16.22 -5.54
N SER A 163 -14.57 -16.66 -6.75
CA SER A 163 -14.74 -15.77 -7.90
C SER A 163 -16.14 -15.97 -8.51
N PRO A 164 -17.05 -14.97 -8.45
CA PRO A 164 -16.88 -13.66 -7.82
C PRO A 164 -16.86 -13.73 -6.28
N ILE A 165 -16.31 -12.69 -5.62
CA ILE A 165 -16.31 -12.58 -4.15
C ILE A 165 -17.77 -12.33 -3.69
N PRO A 166 -18.34 -13.18 -2.81
CA PRO A 166 -19.71 -13.02 -2.31
C PRO A 166 -19.92 -11.66 -1.63
N LYS A 167 -21.05 -10.99 -1.89
CA LYS A 167 -21.38 -9.69 -1.27
C LYS A 167 -21.32 -9.70 0.26
N SER A 168 -21.65 -10.83 0.89
CA SER A 168 -21.57 -10.99 2.36
C SER A 168 -20.13 -10.97 2.91
N LEU A 169 -19.13 -11.15 2.05
CA LEU A 169 -17.70 -11.15 2.42
C LEU A 169 -16.99 -9.87 1.98
N GLN A 170 -17.64 -9.01 1.20
CA GLN A 170 -17.07 -7.76 0.71
C GLN A 170 -16.93 -6.73 1.84
N PHE A 171 -15.84 -5.98 1.84
CA PHE A 171 -15.61 -4.89 2.78
C PHE A 171 -16.54 -3.72 2.47
N ASN A 172 -17.28 -3.27 3.49
CA ASN A 172 -18.16 -2.12 3.37
C ASN A 172 -17.38 -0.87 2.93
N GLY A 173 -17.96 -0.12 1.99
CA GLY A 173 -17.36 1.11 1.47
C GLY A 173 -16.39 0.91 0.31
N TRP A 174 -16.03 -0.33 -0.03
CA TRP A 174 -15.20 -0.67 -1.19
C TRP A 174 -16.03 -1.17 -2.36
N LYS A 175 -15.55 -0.90 -3.59
CA LYS A 175 -16.14 -1.43 -4.83
C LYS A 175 -15.35 -2.66 -5.29
N TYR A 176 -16.01 -3.64 -5.88
CA TYR A 176 -15.44 -4.92 -6.31
C TYR A 176 -15.64 -5.16 -7.80
#